data_AF-A0A2E2Y9V4-F1
#
_entry.id   AF-A0A2E2Y9V4-F1
#
_cell.length_a   1.000
_cell.length_b   1.000
_cell.length_c   1.000
_cell.angle_alpha   90.00
_cell.angle_beta   90.00
_cell.angle_gamma   90.00
#
_symmetry.space_group_name_H-M   'P 1'
#
loop_
_entity.id
_entity.type
_entity.pdbx_description
1 polymer ?
#
loop_
_entity_poly.entity_id
_entity_poly.type
_entity_poly.pdbx_seq_one_letter_code
_entity_poly.pdbx_strand_id
1 'polypeptide(L)'
;MTFSQSLQFVLTALILLAVYSYKWSLHFQYLREKNKKNPGNWMDFYKRNFTHKKDLNWWKESFMIFPLLYPIVMTGKEKEDMWLAKIKRTNLAMYFLLIILLVSGIYFSKLSERPF
;
A
#
# COMPACT_ATOMS: atom_id res chain seq x y z
N MET A 1 5.46 28.44 -4.42
CA MET A 1 5.23 27.39 -3.41
C MET A 1 6.02 27.75 -2.15
N THR A 2 5.37 27.90 -1.00
CA THR A 2 6.07 28.21 0.27
C THR A 2 6.73 26.95 0.84
N PHE A 3 7.72 27.11 1.72
CA PHE A 3 8.39 25.98 2.37
C PHE A 3 7.41 25.00 3.02
N SER A 4 6.37 25.51 3.69
CA SER A 4 5.32 24.70 4.33
C SER A 4 4.51 23.87 3.33
N GLN A 5 4.20 24.43 2.16
CA GLN A 5 3.48 23.72 1.09
C GLN A 5 4.33 22.59 0.50
N SER A 6 5.60 22.88 0.22
CA SER A 6 6.56 21.88 -0.26
C SER A 6 6.75 20.75 0.76
N LEU A 7 6.87 21.10 2.04
CA LEU A 7 6.99 20.13 3.13
C LEU A 7 5.75 19.23 3.23
N GLN A 8 4.55 19.82 3.21
CA GLN A 8 3.30 19.05 3.24
C GLN A 8 3.22 18.09 2.04
N PHE A 9 3.56 18.54 0.84
CA PHE A 9 3.55 17.71 -0.36
C PHE A 9 4.50 16.51 -0.24
N VAL A 10 5.75 16.77 0.17
CA VAL A 10 6.77 15.73 0.38
C VAL A 10 6.33 14.74 1.45
N LEU A 11 5.80 15.21 2.59
CA LEU A 11 5.31 14.34 3.65
C LEU A 11 4.14 13.47 3.18
N THR A 12 3.20 14.04 2.42
CA THR A 12 2.07 13.28 1.86
C THR A 12 2.56 12.20 0.89
N ALA A 13 3.53 12.52 0.03
CA ALA A 13 4.15 11.55 -0.87
C ALA A 13 4.88 10.42 -0.11
N LEU A 14 5.63 10.76 0.95
CA LEU A 14 6.30 9.76 1.80
C LEU A 14 5.31 8.86 2.52
N ILE A 15 4.22 9.41 3.05
CA ILE A 15 3.14 8.63 3.66
C ILE A 15 2.51 7.70 2.64
N LEU A 16 2.24 8.17 1.42
CA LEU A 16 1.72 7.33 0.34
C LEU A 16 2.67 6.16 0.05
N LEU A 17 3.98 6.41 -0.07
CA LEU A 17 4.98 5.37 -0.27
C LEU A 17 5.05 4.38 0.90
N ALA A 18 4.94 4.87 2.14
CA ALA A 18 4.92 4.02 3.32
C ALA A 18 3.70 3.10 3.35
N VAL A 19 2.51 3.63 3.04
CA VAL A 19 1.26 2.84 2.96
C VAL A 19 1.31 1.84 1.81
N TYR A 20 1.87 2.23 0.66
CA TYR A 20 2.06 1.34 -0.48
C TYR A 20 3.05 0.21 -0.16
N SER A 21 4.13 0.52 0.55
CA SER A 21 5.07 -0.48 1.04
C SER A 21 4.41 -1.43 2.04
N TYR A 22 3.62 -0.89 2.98
CA TYR A 22 2.88 -1.70 3.95
C TYR A 22 1.91 -2.67 3.27
N LYS A 23 1.29 -2.27 2.15
CA LYS A 23 0.44 -3.15 1.34
C LYS A 23 1.19 -4.41 0.86
N TRP A 24 2.46 -4.31 0.47
CA TRP A 24 3.24 -5.49 0.07
C TRP A 24 3.40 -6.50 1.21
N SER A 25 3.56 -6.00 2.45
CA SER A 25 3.59 -6.89 3.62
C SER A 25 2.28 -7.65 3.79
N LEU A 26 1.12 -7.01 3.54
CA LEU A 26 -0.18 -7.66 3.58
C LEU A 26 -0.34 -8.69 2.47
N HIS A 27 0.13 -8.38 1.25
CA HIS A 27 0.15 -9.34 0.14
C HIS A 27 0.96 -10.58 0.48
N PHE A 28 2.11 -10.40 1.13
CA PHE A 28 2.96 -11.50 1.54
C PHE A 28 2.26 -12.41 2.58
N GLN A 29 1.59 -11.83 3.57
CA GLN A 29 0.81 -12.63 4.53
C GLN A 29 -0.40 -13.31 3.89
N TYR A 30 -1.09 -12.64 2.96
CA TYR A 30 -2.14 -13.25 2.16
C TYR A 30 -1.64 -14.45 1.36
N LEU A 31 -0.46 -14.37 0.75
CA LEU A 31 0.11 -15.49 0.01
C LEU A 31 0.43 -16.69 0.90
N ARG A 32 0.95 -16.46 2.10
CA ARG A 32 1.17 -17.54 3.07
C ARG A 32 -0.15 -18.23 3.39
N GLU A 33 -1.19 -17.47 3.70
CA GLU A 33 -2.53 -18.01 4.00
C GLU A 33 -3.13 -18.77 2.81
N LYS A 34 -3.07 -18.18 1.61
CA LYS A 34 -3.53 -18.80 0.34
C LYS A 34 -2.85 -20.14 0.08
N ASN A 35 -1.58 -20.28 0.48
CA ASN A 35 -0.80 -21.51 0.36
C ASN A 35 -0.89 -22.41 1.61
N LYS A 36 -1.91 -22.21 2.48
CA LYS A 36 -2.16 -22.98 3.71
C LYS A 36 -0.98 -22.97 4.68
N LYS A 37 -0.26 -21.85 4.74
CA LYS A 37 0.80 -21.59 5.72
C LYS A 37 0.34 -20.52 6.70
N ASN A 38 0.83 -20.62 7.93
CA ASN A 38 0.47 -19.67 8.97
C ASN A 38 1.03 -18.28 8.60
N PRO A 39 0.20 -17.23 8.71
CA PRO A 39 0.67 -15.88 8.53
C PRO A 39 1.54 -15.50 9.74
N GLY A 40 2.52 -14.64 9.50
CA GLY A 40 3.41 -14.09 10.51
C GLY A 40 3.13 -12.61 10.78
N ASN A 41 4.18 -11.89 11.15
CA ASN A 41 4.10 -10.45 11.40
C ASN A 41 4.29 -9.67 10.09
N TRP A 42 3.65 -8.50 9.94
CA TRP A 42 3.88 -7.60 8.81
C TRP A 42 5.37 -7.25 8.66
N MET A 43 6.11 -7.19 9.77
CA MET A 43 7.55 -6.91 9.76
C MET A 43 8.39 -8.03 9.14
N ASP A 44 7.88 -9.26 9.03
CA ASP A 44 8.59 -10.38 8.40
C ASP A 44 8.91 -10.09 6.93
N PHE A 45 8.07 -9.30 6.26
CA PHE A 45 8.30 -8.87 4.89
C PHE A 45 9.57 -8.01 4.75
N TYR A 46 9.78 -7.08 5.68
CA TYR A 46 10.92 -6.15 5.65
C TYR A 46 12.20 -6.78 6.17
N LYS A 47 12.09 -7.59 7.23
CA LYS A 47 13.22 -8.34 7.80
C LYS A 47 13.60 -9.57 6.96
N ARG A 48 12.81 -9.90 5.93
CA ARG A 48 12.96 -11.12 5.12
C ARG A 48 13.03 -12.39 5.98
N ASN A 49 12.17 -12.45 7.00
CA ASN A 49 12.09 -13.59 7.91
C ASN A 49 11.32 -14.72 7.22
N PHE A 50 12.06 -15.60 6.56
CA PHE A 50 11.52 -16.70 5.75
C PHE A 50 11.47 -18.00 6.56
N THR A 51 10.29 -18.31 7.07
CA THR A 51 9.99 -19.52 7.84
C THR A 51 9.68 -20.71 6.95
N HIS A 52 9.33 -20.49 5.68
CA HIS A 52 8.95 -21.54 4.74
C HIS A 52 9.82 -21.54 3.48
N LYS A 53 10.08 -22.74 2.93
CA LYS A 53 10.90 -22.91 1.72
C LYS A 53 10.45 -22.08 0.51
N LYS A 54 9.16 -21.76 0.40
CA LYS A 54 8.57 -20.96 -0.69
C LYS A 54 8.43 -19.47 -0.39
N ASP A 55 8.79 -19.02 0.82
CA ASP A 55 8.60 -17.62 1.23
C ASP A 55 9.35 -16.63 0.34
N LEU A 56 10.55 -16.98 -0.13
CA LEU A 56 11.29 -16.11 -1.06
C LEU A 56 10.49 -15.86 -2.35
N ASN A 57 9.81 -16.89 -2.86
CA ASN A 57 9.00 -16.77 -4.08
C ASN A 57 7.75 -15.94 -3.80
N TRP A 58 7.08 -16.18 -2.68
CA TRP A 58 5.91 -15.39 -2.27
C TRP A 58 6.26 -13.94 -1.97
N TRP A 59 7.44 -13.68 -1.41
CA TRP A 59 7.94 -12.32 -1.19
C TRP A 59 8.08 -11.58 -2.51
N LYS A 60 8.64 -12.23 -3.56
CA LYS A 60 8.70 -11.65 -4.90
C LYS A 60 7.32 -11.46 -5.51
N GLU A 61 6.44 -12.43 -5.37
CA GLU A 61 5.07 -12.39 -5.91
C GLU A 61 4.24 -11.27 -5.26
N SER A 62 4.48 -10.97 -3.98
CA SER A 62 3.76 -9.95 -3.20
C SER A 62 3.81 -8.56 -3.82
N PHE A 63 4.83 -8.24 -4.61
CA PHE A 63 4.92 -6.96 -5.31
C PHE A 63 3.91 -6.82 -6.46
N MET A 64 3.37 -7.93 -7.00
CA MET A 64 2.60 -7.94 -8.26
C MET A 64 1.13 -8.38 -8.14
N ILE A 65 0.72 -9.01 -7.03
CA ILE A 65 -0.56 -9.74 -6.96
C ILE A 65 -1.81 -8.88 -7.01
N PHE A 66 -1.75 -7.63 -6.58
CA PHE A 66 -2.90 -6.72 -6.68
C PHE A 66 -2.41 -5.33 -7.11
N PRO A 67 -2.39 -5.06 -8.43
CA PRO A 67 -2.10 -3.74 -8.96
C PRO A 67 -2.94 -2.68 -8.24
N LEU A 68 -2.35 -1.51 -8.04
CA LEU A 68 -3.10 -0.36 -7.56
C LEU A 68 -4.27 -0.11 -8.55
N LEU A 69 -5.46 0.18 -8.02
CA LEU A 69 -6.70 0.41 -8.80
C LEU A 69 -7.46 -0.83 -9.28
N TYR A 70 -6.94 -2.05 -9.07
CA TYR A 70 -7.72 -3.26 -9.35
C TYR A 70 -8.67 -3.64 -8.20
N PRO A 71 -9.89 -4.11 -8.51
CA PRO A 71 -10.82 -4.58 -7.49
C PRO A 71 -10.24 -5.81 -6.78
N ILE A 72 -10.40 -5.82 -5.46
CA ILE A 72 -10.05 -6.98 -4.63
C ILE A 72 -11.31 -7.81 -4.47
N VAL A 73 -11.30 -8.98 -5.12
CA VAL A 73 -12.40 -9.94 -5.10
C VAL A 73 -12.24 -10.85 -3.89
N MET A 74 -13.30 -10.99 -3.09
CA MET A 74 -13.34 -11.93 -1.97
C MET A 74 -13.43 -13.36 -2.48
N THR A 75 -12.72 -14.29 -1.84
CA THR A 75 -12.64 -15.70 -2.25
C THR A 75 -13.67 -16.58 -1.56
N GLY A 76 -14.39 -16.06 -0.56
CA GLY A 76 -15.37 -16.79 0.24
C GLY A 76 -14.75 -17.68 1.32
N LYS A 77 -13.43 -17.59 1.52
CA LYS A 77 -12.70 -18.30 2.55
C LYS A 77 -12.32 -17.32 3.65
N GLU A 78 -12.89 -17.49 4.84
CA GLU A 78 -12.78 -16.54 5.94
C GLU A 78 -11.35 -16.05 6.23
N LYS A 79 -10.37 -16.96 6.27
CA LYS A 79 -8.98 -16.62 6.56
C LYS A 79 -8.31 -15.81 5.46
N GLU A 80 -8.56 -16.15 4.20
CA GLU A 80 -8.06 -15.40 3.05
C GLU A 80 -8.75 -14.02 2.97
N ASP A 81 -10.08 -14.00 3.15
CA ASP A 81 -10.91 -12.80 3.11
C ASP A 81 -10.55 -11.79 4.20
N MET A 82 -10.11 -12.25 5.37
CA MET A 82 -9.56 -11.38 6.41
C MET A 82 -8.39 -10.54 5.89
N TRP A 83 -7.47 -11.14 5.13
CA TRP A 83 -6.34 -10.42 4.54
C TRP A 83 -6.75 -9.56 3.36
N LEU A 84 -7.63 -10.06 2.49
CA LEU A 84 -8.17 -9.31 1.35
C LEU A 84 -8.92 -8.06 1.82
N ALA A 85 -9.68 -8.14 2.91
CA ALA A 85 -10.35 -6.99 3.52
C ALA A 85 -9.36 -5.92 4.00
N LYS A 86 -8.25 -6.33 4.63
CA LYS A 86 -7.18 -5.39 5.03
C LYS A 86 -6.54 -4.74 3.80
N ILE A 87 -6.21 -5.50 2.76
CA ILE A 87 -5.63 -4.97 1.51
C ILE A 87 -6.63 -4.00 0.85
N LYS A 88 -7.92 -4.31 0.84
CA LYS A 88 -8.98 -3.43 0.32
C LYS A 88 -9.07 -2.11 1.08
N ARG A 89 -8.99 -2.16 2.41
CA ARG A 89 -8.94 -0.95 3.24
C ARG A 89 -7.68 -0.11 2.95
N THR A 90 -6.52 -0.76 2.80
CA THR A 90 -5.27 -0.09 2.44
C THR A 90 -5.34 0.54 1.05
N ASN A 91 -5.96 -0.13 0.06
CA ASN A 91 -6.23 0.44 -1.26
C ASN A 91 -7.07 1.72 -1.17
N LEU A 92 -8.16 1.69 -0.39
CA LEU A 92 -9.01 2.87 -0.19
C LEU A 92 -8.25 4.03 0.44
N ALA A 93 -7.42 3.76 1.45
CA ALA A 93 -6.57 4.77 2.08
C ALA A 93 -5.58 5.38 1.08
N MET A 94 -4.96 4.55 0.22
CA MET A 94 -4.07 5.05 -0.83
C MET A 94 -4.80 5.91 -1.87
N TYR A 95 -6.03 5.56 -2.25
CA TYR A 95 -6.82 6.39 -3.16
C TYR A 95 -7.11 7.76 -2.54
N PHE A 96 -7.46 7.79 -1.26
CA PHE A 96 -7.68 9.04 -0.55
C PHE A 96 -6.41 9.90 -0.49
N LEU A 97 -5.27 9.30 -0.15
CA LEU A 97 -3.98 9.99 -0.14
C LEU A 97 -3.57 10.51 -1.53
N LEU A 98 -3.84 9.74 -2.59
CA LEU A 98 -3.60 10.17 -3.97
C LEU A 98 -4.47 11.38 -4.34
N ILE A 99 -5.75 11.38 -3.96
CA ILE A 99 -6.64 12.51 -4.20
C ILE A 99 -6.11 13.76 -3.49
N ILE A 100 -5.71 13.65 -2.21
CA ILE A 100 -5.11 14.78 -1.48
C ILE A 100 -3.84 15.27 -2.17
N LEU A 101 -2.96 14.36 -2.59
CA LEU A 101 -1.71 14.72 -3.26
C LEU A 101 -1.96 15.45 -4.58
N LEU A 102 -2.89 14.96 -5.39
CA LEU A 102 -3.27 15.58 -6.67
C LEU A 102 -3.93 16.95 -6.47
N VAL A 103 -4.91 17.05 -5.57
CA VAL A 103 -5.59 18.32 -5.25
C VAL A 103 -4.60 19.34 -4.71
N SER A 104 -3.69 18.92 -3.82
CA SER A 104 -2.62 19.79 -3.30
C SER A 104 -1.71 20.27 -4.42
N GLY A 105 -1.29 19.37 -5.33
CA GLY A 105 -0.47 19.73 -6.48
C GLY A 105 -1.14 20.76 -7.39
N ILE A 106 -2.41 20.56 -7.74
CA ILE A 106 -3.19 21.51 -8.57
C ILE A 106 -3.38 22.85 -7.85
N TYR A 107 -3.66 22.81 -6.55
CA TYR A 107 -3.86 24.02 -5.74
C TYR A 107 -2.56 24.84 -5.69
N PHE A 108 -1.42 24.20 -5.45
CA PHE A 108 -0.12 24.87 -5.39
C PHE A 108 0.34 25.39 -6.75
N SER A 109 0.03 24.71 -7.85
CA SER A 109 0.35 25.22 -9.20
C SER A 109 -0.46 26.47 -9.54
N LYS A 110 -1.78 26.46 -9.29
CA LYS A 110 -2.65 27.63 -9.52
C LYS A 110 -2.28 28.83 -8.66
N LEU A 111 -1.86 28.61 -7.41
CA LEU A 111 -1.40 29.70 -6.55
C LEU A 111 -0.11 30.33 -7.08
N SER A 112 0.75 29.54 -7.74
CA SER A 112 1.99 30.04 -8.33
C SER A 112 1.76 30.90 -9.58
N GLU A 113 0.65 30.70 -10.31
CA GLU A 113 0.30 31.44 -11.52
C GLU A 113 -0.45 32.75 -11.26
N ARG A 114 -0.89 33.00 -10.03
CA ARG A 114 -1.59 34.25 -9.65
C ARG A 114 -0.62 35.15 -8.87
N PRO A 115 -0.03 36.18 -9.51
CA PRO A 115 0.91 37.08 -8.87
C PRO A 115 0.13 38.19 -8.15
N PHE A 116 -0.54 37.87 -7.05
CA PHE A 116 -1.14 38.86 -6.14
C PHE A 116 -0.96 38.39 -4.69
#